data_AF-A0A0E0KW13-F1
#
_entry.id   AF-A0A0E0KW13-F1
#
_cell.length_a   1.000
_cell.length_b   1.000
_cell.length_c   1.000
_cell.angle_alpha   90.00
_cell.angle_beta   90.00
_cell.angle_gamma   90.00
#
_symmetry.space_group_name_H-M   'P 1'
#
loop_
_entity.id
_entity.type
_entity.pdbx_description
1 polymer ?
#
loop_
_entity_poly.entity_id
_entity_poly.type
_entity_poly.pdbx_seq_one_letter_code
_entity_poly.pdbx_strand_id
1 'polypeptide(L)'
;MGKRLAGAEKEVLVEIVRFTQKNGLKGAEGGWKDFLARNDKKFGASVSDPKKRSKDVLLAFLLTFSKDSQKYFGKLVRRLNERSAFEQFLKEFPDKISPQLKLVQLTAEHPEYRKNYNFPSYKEGWKVLREGKVTNFMKSTMLAIDCEMVLCHDGTEALVRVCVVNNNLEVKLDELVNPLKAVADYRTNITGLSKNDLKGVTCSLVDVQKSLKKLLSKGKILIGHSLSKDLHALKFDYSRVIDTAYIFMYANLPTTASASLNSLCKSVLGYAVREEGEPHNCLKDAEAAMNLVIAKLKHGFNDPIEIARDSVPESDMMKLLAHKIPVYLPCQELLKLFSGNPSIDEKIDSRVRGDYYSTCILFGDRDEVEKAFDELDGQETKDSSGRLQKNVLLKRDNGDVASFYVRKMAYGAQLNKSELSNKRPPPTKHVEPTKEDNDGDKQKKQKTGKKHEKKSKISMAE
;
A
#
# COMPACT_ATOMS: atom_id res chain seq x y z
N MET A 1 21.87 -27.19 -5.13
CA MET A 1 21.02 -26.14 -4.51
C MET A 1 21.59 -25.66 -3.17
N GLY A 2 22.08 -26.54 -2.29
CA GLY A 2 22.92 -26.17 -1.13
C GLY A 2 24.18 -25.36 -1.50
N LYS A 3 24.68 -25.49 -2.74
CA LYS A 3 25.77 -24.64 -3.29
C LYS A 3 25.52 -23.12 -3.16
N ARG A 4 24.27 -22.64 -3.23
CA ARG A 4 23.99 -21.19 -3.09
C ARG A 4 24.11 -20.70 -1.64
N LEU A 5 23.74 -21.52 -0.67
CA LEU A 5 23.92 -21.20 0.74
C LEU A 5 25.41 -21.22 1.10
N ALA A 6 26.14 -22.24 0.64
CA ALA A 6 27.58 -22.33 0.86
C ALA A 6 28.35 -21.13 0.28
N GLY A 7 27.95 -20.65 -0.89
CA GLY A 7 28.54 -19.48 -1.55
C GLY A 7 28.03 -18.12 -1.04
N ALA A 8 27.12 -18.06 -0.07
CA ALA A 8 26.60 -16.78 0.43
C ALA A 8 27.60 -16.07 1.36
N GLU A 9 27.61 -14.75 1.33
CA GLU A 9 28.38 -13.94 2.30
C GLU A 9 27.84 -14.12 3.72
N LYS A 10 28.71 -13.93 4.72
CA LYS A 10 28.37 -14.14 6.13
C LYS A 10 27.15 -13.29 6.53
N GLU A 11 27.11 -12.04 6.10
CA GLU A 11 26.07 -11.06 6.40
C GLU A 11 24.71 -11.53 5.89
N VAL A 12 24.69 -12.17 4.71
CA VAL A 12 23.48 -12.75 4.11
C VAL A 12 23.00 -13.95 4.92
N LEU A 13 23.93 -14.82 5.35
CA LEU A 13 23.58 -15.96 6.21
C LEU A 13 23.03 -15.50 7.56
N VAL A 14 23.62 -14.47 8.17
CA VAL A 14 23.13 -13.84 9.41
C VAL A 14 21.66 -13.42 9.26
N GLU A 15 21.32 -12.73 8.17
CA GLU A 15 19.94 -12.29 7.92
C GLU A 15 18.98 -13.47 7.71
N ILE A 16 19.42 -14.55 7.09
CA ILE A 16 18.61 -15.77 6.95
C ILE A 16 18.39 -16.45 8.31
N VAL A 17 19.42 -16.55 9.16
CA VAL A 17 19.26 -17.10 10.51
C VAL A 17 18.31 -16.24 11.34
N ARG A 18 18.44 -14.91 11.29
CA ARG A 18 17.49 -13.99 11.95
C ARG A 18 16.06 -14.17 11.44
N PHE A 19 15.91 -14.37 10.14
CA PHE A 19 14.61 -14.71 9.54
C PHE A 19 14.05 -16.00 10.14
N THR A 20 14.85 -17.07 10.32
CA THR A 20 14.38 -18.30 10.96
C THR A 20 13.96 -18.07 12.42
N GLN A 21 14.73 -17.28 13.18
CA GLN A 21 14.40 -16.95 14.57
C GLN A 21 13.10 -16.16 14.67
N LYS A 22 12.95 -15.10 13.85
CA LYS A 22 11.76 -14.25 13.80
C LYS A 22 10.48 -15.04 13.47
N ASN A 23 10.60 -16.05 12.62
CA ASN A 23 9.46 -16.87 12.17
C ASN A 23 9.34 -18.19 12.93
N GLY A 24 10.13 -18.42 14.00
CA GLY A 24 10.07 -19.63 14.81
C GLY A 24 10.38 -20.93 14.04
N LEU A 25 11.13 -20.84 12.94
CA LEU A 25 11.43 -21.99 12.09
C LEU A 25 12.47 -22.89 12.75
N LYS A 26 12.28 -24.21 12.64
CA LYS A 26 13.14 -25.22 13.24
C LYS A 26 13.64 -26.21 12.19
N GLY A 27 14.92 -26.59 12.29
CA GLY A 27 15.50 -27.67 11.52
C GLY A 27 15.43 -29.00 12.29
N ALA A 28 16.12 -30.03 11.79
CA ALA A 28 16.23 -31.32 12.45
C ALA A 28 16.87 -31.23 13.85
N GLU A 29 17.66 -30.19 14.11
CA GLU A 29 18.32 -29.93 15.39
C GLU A 29 17.62 -28.84 16.22
N GLY A 30 16.35 -28.55 15.92
CA GLY A 30 15.56 -27.55 16.63
C GLY A 30 15.74 -26.13 16.09
N GLY A 31 15.44 -25.15 16.95
CA GLY A 31 15.66 -23.75 16.66
C GLY A 31 17.13 -23.34 16.81
N TRP A 32 17.46 -22.10 16.46
CA TRP A 32 18.83 -21.60 16.51
C TRP A 32 19.50 -21.77 17.88
N LYS A 33 18.78 -21.53 18.98
CA LYS A 33 19.32 -21.71 20.34
C LYS A 33 19.57 -23.18 20.67
N ASP A 34 18.69 -24.08 20.23
CA ASP A 34 18.81 -25.53 20.44
C ASP A 34 20.05 -26.06 19.70
N PHE A 35 20.23 -25.62 18.45
CA PHE A 35 21.40 -25.94 17.64
C PHE A 35 22.70 -25.45 18.30
N LEU A 36 22.74 -24.19 18.76
CA LEU A 36 23.92 -23.62 19.41
C LEU A 36 24.29 -24.36 20.71
N ALA A 37 23.29 -24.75 21.51
CA ALA A 37 23.53 -25.48 22.76
C ALA A 37 24.26 -26.81 22.53
N ARG A 38 24.02 -27.46 21.39
CA ARG A 38 24.61 -28.76 21.04
C ARG A 38 25.92 -28.65 20.27
N ASN A 39 26.05 -27.63 19.42
CA ASN A 39 27.09 -27.59 18.39
C ASN A 39 28.12 -26.47 18.57
N ASP A 40 27.85 -25.46 19.39
CA ASP A 40 28.78 -24.34 19.62
C ASP A 40 29.41 -24.40 21.01
N LYS A 41 30.56 -25.07 21.09
CA LYS A 41 31.34 -25.19 22.34
C LYS A 41 31.98 -23.88 22.79
N LYS A 42 32.08 -22.87 21.91
CA LYS A 42 32.78 -21.62 22.21
C LYS A 42 31.90 -20.63 22.96
N PHE A 43 30.68 -20.43 22.48
CA PHE A 43 29.74 -19.48 23.09
C PHE A 43 28.44 -20.13 23.54
N GLY A 44 28.07 -21.30 23.00
CA GLY A 44 26.81 -21.97 23.32
C GLY A 44 25.57 -21.10 23.04
N ALA A 45 24.46 -21.41 23.73
CA ALA A 45 23.20 -20.70 23.57
C ALA A 45 23.12 -19.33 24.30
N SER A 46 24.08 -19.00 25.15
CA SER A 46 24.08 -17.76 25.95
C SER A 46 24.19 -16.50 25.08
N VAL A 47 24.88 -16.58 23.94
CA VAL A 47 24.98 -15.50 22.95
C VAL A 47 24.26 -15.89 21.68
N SER A 48 22.97 -15.57 21.53
CA SER A 48 22.17 -16.04 20.38
C SER A 48 22.17 -15.13 19.15
N ASP A 49 22.88 -14.00 19.14
CA ASP A 49 22.97 -13.13 17.95
C ASP A 49 23.78 -13.81 16.83
N PRO A 50 23.18 -14.09 15.66
CA PRO A 50 23.88 -14.76 14.56
C PRO A 50 25.11 -13.97 14.06
N LYS A 51 25.16 -12.64 14.22
CA LYS A 51 26.34 -11.84 13.83
C LYS A 51 27.62 -12.27 14.53
N LYS A 52 27.49 -12.82 15.74
CA LYS A 52 28.61 -13.28 16.58
C LYS A 52 29.15 -14.65 16.16
N ARG A 53 28.58 -15.31 15.15
CA ARG A 53 29.00 -16.63 14.68
C ARG A 53 29.81 -16.59 13.40
N SER A 54 30.62 -17.63 13.20
CA SER A 54 31.35 -17.83 11.94
C SER A 54 30.38 -18.21 10.82
N LYS A 55 30.81 -18.00 9.58
CA LYS A 55 30.07 -18.43 8.39
C LYS A 55 29.71 -19.91 8.45
N ASP A 56 30.63 -20.75 8.91
CA ASP A 56 30.45 -22.20 8.97
C ASP A 56 29.37 -22.63 9.97
N VAL A 57 29.31 -22.00 11.15
CA VAL A 57 28.27 -22.30 12.15
C VAL A 57 26.89 -21.89 11.64
N LEU A 58 26.78 -20.73 10.98
CA LEU A 58 25.53 -20.28 10.36
C LEU A 58 25.08 -21.24 9.25
N LEU A 59 26.02 -21.66 8.40
CA LEU A 59 25.74 -22.60 7.32
C LEU A 59 25.33 -23.97 7.86
N ALA A 60 26.04 -24.50 8.85
CA ALA A 60 25.74 -25.78 9.48
C ALA A 60 24.30 -25.80 10.01
N PHE A 61 23.88 -24.76 10.74
CA PHE A 61 22.50 -24.63 11.20
C PHE A 61 21.48 -24.63 10.06
N LEU A 62 21.69 -23.82 9.01
CA LEU A 62 20.76 -23.76 7.88
C LEU A 62 20.67 -25.07 7.09
N LEU A 63 21.73 -25.89 7.12
CA LEU A 63 21.75 -27.23 6.52
C LEU A 63 20.96 -28.28 7.32
N THR A 64 20.59 -28.00 8.58
CA THR A 64 19.72 -28.89 9.38
C THR A 64 18.25 -28.86 8.91
N PHE A 65 17.84 -27.86 8.13
CA PHE A 65 16.48 -27.74 7.61
C PHE A 65 16.21 -28.68 6.45
N SER A 66 14.92 -28.92 6.15
CA SER A 66 14.50 -29.74 5.00
C SER A 66 15.03 -29.19 3.66
N LYS A 67 15.07 -30.03 2.62
CA LYS A 67 15.52 -29.61 1.28
C LYS A 67 14.68 -28.49 0.68
N ASP A 68 13.38 -28.43 0.97
CA ASP A 68 12.51 -27.36 0.52
C ASP A 68 12.78 -26.03 1.23
N SER A 69 13.00 -26.06 2.54
CA SER A 69 13.44 -24.89 3.29
C SER A 69 14.80 -24.40 2.80
N GLN A 70 15.76 -25.30 2.58
CA GLN A 70 17.07 -24.94 1.99
C GLN A 70 16.92 -24.31 0.60
N LYS A 71 16.01 -24.83 -0.23
CA LYS A 71 15.68 -24.25 -1.55
C LYS A 71 15.09 -22.85 -1.41
N TYR A 72 14.23 -22.63 -0.43
CA TYR A 72 13.69 -21.31 -0.11
C TYR A 72 14.77 -20.35 0.40
N PHE A 73 15.64 -20.77 1.32
CA PHE A 73 16.77 -19.96 1.77
C PHE A 73 17.70 -19.58 0.60
N GLY A 74 17.93 -20.48 -0.35
CA GLY A 74 18.66 -20.16 -1.58
C GLY A 74 17.97 -19.13 -2.49
N LYS A 75 16.64 -18.95 -2.39
CA LYS A 75 15.92 -17.82 -3.01
C LYS A 75 16.14 -16.53 -2.23
N LEU A 76 16.13 -16.59 -0.89
CA LEU A 76 16.42 -15.44 -0.02
C LEU A 76 17.84 -14.92 -0.20
N VAL A 77 18.86 -15.79 -0.24
CA VAL A 77 20.25 -15.40 -0.55
C VAL A 77 20.28 -14.56 -1.82
N ARG A 78 19.66 -15.07 -2.90
CA ARG A 78 19.63 -14.37 -4.18
C ARG A 78 18.94 -13.01 -4.07
N ARG A 79 17.81 -12.92 -3.37
CA ARG A 79 17.06 -11.66 -3.21
C ARG A 79 17.86 -10.63 -2.41
N LEU A 80 18.46 -11.04 -1.30
CA LEU A 80 19.29 -10.17 -0.47
C LEU A 80 20.49 -9.64 -1.26
N ASN A 81 21.11 -10.48 -2.10
CA ASN A 81 22.19 -10.06 -2.99
C ASN A 81 21.69 -9.10 -4.09
N GLU A 82 20.55 -9.40 -4.73
CA GLU A 82 19.94 -8.52 -5.75
C GLU A 82 19.62 -7.13 -5.15
N ARG A 83 19.07 -7.11 -3.92
CA ARG A 83 18.78 -5.88 -3.16
C ARG A 83 20.04 -5.10 -2.78
N SER A 84 21.05 -5.78 -2.23
CA SER A 84 22.30 -5.14 -1.84
C SER A 84 23.03 -4.54 -3.04
N ALA A 85 23.07 -5.25 -4.17
CA ALA A 85 23.63 -4.73 -5.42
C ALA A 85 22.85 -3.51 -5.94
N PHE A 86 21.53 -3.50 -5.77
CA PHE A 86 20.70 -2.34 -6.12
C PHE A 86 20.98 -1.15 -5.20
N GLU A 87 21.00 -1.34 -3.88
CA GLU A 87 21.34 -0.29 -2.90
C GLU A 87 22.73 0.29 -3.16
N GLN A 88 23.71 -0.54 -3.51
CA GLN A 88 25.04 -0.09 -3.91
C GLN A 88 25.01 0.74 -5.20
N PHE A 89 24.30 0.26 -6.24
CA PHE A 89 24.15 1.00 -7.50
C PHE A 89 23.51 2.38 -7.28
N LEU A 90 22.49 2.47 -6.43
CA LEU A 90 21.83 3.74 -6.09
C LEU A 90 22.79 4.73 -5.41
N LYS A 91 23.70 4.22 -4.57
CA LYS A 91 24.71 5.04 -3.88
C LYS A 91 25.80 5.53 -4.83
N GLU A 92 26.23 4.68 -5.77
CA GLU A 92 27.29 4.99 -6.73
C GLU A 92 26.82 5.89 -7.88
N PHE A 93 25.55 5.79 -8.28
CA PHE A 93 25.02 6.50 -9.44
C PHE A 93 23.68 7.22 -9.14
N PRO A 94 23.66 8.18 -8.20
CA PRO A 94 22.42 8.87 -7.81
C PRO A 94 21.74 9.58 -8.99
N ASP A 95 22.53 10.17 -9.90
CA ASP A 95 22.01 10.91 -11.06
C ASP A 95 21.43 10.01 -12.17
N LYS A 96 21.67 8.69 -12.10
CA LYS A 96 21.17 7.72 -13.08
C LYS A 96 19.86 7.05 -12.66
N ILE A 97 19.30 7.45 -11.52
CA ILE A 97 18.06 6.86 -11.00
C ILE A 97 16.87 7.40 -11.82
N SER A 98 16.19 6.51 -12.53
CA SER A 98 14.98 6.92 -13.25
C SER A 98 13.89 7.41 -12.28
N PRO A 99 13.09 8.42 -12.65
CA PRO A 99 11.86 8.86 -11.96
C PRO A 99 11.03 7.74 -11.31
N GLN A 100 10.81 6.64 -12.04
CA GLN A 100 10.01 5.51 -11.59
C GLN A 100 10.67 4.74 -10.44
N LEU A 101 11.99 4.61 -10.45
CA LEU A 101 12.72 3.96 -9.35
C LEU A 101 12.72 4.82 -8.10
N LYS A 102 12.63 6.15 -8.22
CA LYS A 102 12.47 7.02 -7.05
C LYS A 102 11.14 6.76 -6.35
N LEU A 103 10.06 6.49 -7.09
CA LEU A 103 8.78 6.07 -6.50
C LEU A 103 8.84 4.70 -5.83
N VAL A 104 9.61 3.76 -6.39
CA VAL A 104 9.87 2.46 -5.72
C VAL A 104 10.61 2.67 -4.39
N GLN A 105 11.59 3.58 -4.35
CA GLN A 105 12.26 3.95 -3.10
C GLN A 105 11.30 4.55 -2.09
N LEU A 106 10.47 5.53 -2.49
CA LEU A 106 9.48 6.15 -1.61
C LEU A 106 8.53 5.11 -1.00
N THR A 107 8.10 4.12 -1.81
CA THR A 107 7.28 3.00 -1.31
C THR A 107 8.03 2.18 -0.27
N ALA A 108 9.30 1.86 -0.51
CA ALA A 108 10.12 1.04 0.40
C ALA A 108 10.57 1.77 1.68
N GLU A 109 10.68 3.10 1.62
CA GLU A 109 11.05 3.98 2.75
C GLU A 109 9.85 4.28 3.67
N HIS A 110 8.63 4.07 3.20
CA HIS A 110 7.43 4.30 4.00
C HIS A 110 7.44 3.47 5.30
N PRO A 111 7.11 4.06 6.48
CA PRO A 111 7.21 3.39 7.78
C PRO A 111 6.46 2.06 7.87
N GLU A 112 5.27 1.99 7.26
CA GLU A 112 4.44 0.77 7.28
C GLU A 112 4.88 -0.31 6.27
N TYR A 113 5.79 0.00 5.33
CA TYR A 113 6.19 -0.94 4.27
C TYR A 113 6.72 -2.25 4.86
N ARG A 114 7.65 -2.16 5.83
CA ARG A 114 8.27 -3.35 6.44
C ARG A 114 7.27 -4.24 7.16
N LYS A 115 6.16 -3.69 7.65
CA LYS A 115 5.10 -4.43 8.33
C LYS A 115 4.18 -5.09 7.31
N ASN A 116 3.72 -4.34 6.32
CA ASN A 116 2.70 -4.80 5.38
C ASN A 116 3.26 -5.68 4.25
N TYR A 117 4.51 -5.48 3.84
CA TYR A 117 5.20 -6.31 2.83
C TYR A 117 6.04 -7.44 3.45
N ASN A 118 5.85 -7.74 4.75
CA ASN A 118 6.48 -8.90 5.40
C ASN A 118 5.63 -10.16 5.18
N PHE A 119 5.75 -10.72 3.97
CA PHE A 119 4.96 -11.87 3.56
C PHE A 119 5.49 -13.20 4.12
N PRO A 120 4.61 -14.19 4.39
CA PRO A 120 5.00 -15.53 4.81
C PRO A 120 5.45 -16.38 3.60
N SER A 121 6.38 -15.87 2.78
CA SER A 121 6.73 -16.44 1.47
C SER A 121 7.48 -17.78 1.51
N TYR A 122 7.81 -18.25 2.72
CA TYR A 122 8.31 -19.61 3.01
C TYR A 122 7.20 -20.66 3.03
N LYS A 123 5.93 -20.26 3.17
CA LYS A 123 4.78 -21.17 3.15
C LYS A 123 4.51 -21.70 1.74
N GLU A 124 3.85 -22.83 1.66
CA GLU A 124 3.47 -23.46 0.40
C GLU A 124 2.60 -22.55 -0.49
N GLY A 125 2.80 -22.67 -1.81
CA GLY A 125 2.07 -21.88 -2.82
C GLY A 125 2.67 -20.50 -3.12
N TRP A 126 3.53 -19.97 -2.25
CA TRP A 126 4.14 -18.65 -2.44
C TRP A 126 5.19 -18.61 -3.55
N LYS A 127 5.19 -17.51 -4.31
CA LYS A 127 6.14 -17.26 -5.40
C LYS A 127 7.01 -16.05 -5.07
N VAL A 128 8.27 -16.32 -4.71
CA VAL A 128 9.30 -15.28 -4.58
C VAL A 128 9.82 -14.92 -5.96
N LEU A 129 9.47 -13.73 -6.44
CA LEU A 129 9.87 -13.23 -7.75
C LEU A 129 11.28 -12.64 -7.71
N ARG A 130 11.86 -12.49 -8.90
CA ARG A 130 13.19 -11.89 -9.06
C ARG A 130 13.03 -10.42 -9.38
N GLU A 131 13.87 -9.60 -8.76
CA GLU A 131 13.91 -8.15 -9.04
C GLU A 131 14.66 -7.87 -10.35
N GLY A 132 15.53 -8.79 -10.77
CA GLY A 132 16.32 -8.68 -12.01
C GLY A 132 17.75 -8.23 -11.73
N LYS A 133 18.54 -8.07 -12.81
CA LYS A 133 19.90 -7.50 -12.72
C LYS A 133 19.83 -5.98 -12.78
N VAL A 134 20.83 -5.28 -12.25
CA VAL A 134 20.97 -3.81 -12.28
C VAL A 134 20.71 -3.21 -13.68
N THR A 135 21.11 -3.90 -14.74
CA THR A 135 20.84 -3.48 -16.14
C THR A 135 19.35 -3.39 -16.51
N ASN A 136 18.51 -4.20 -15.86
CA ASN A 136 17.05 -4.17 -16.06
C ASN A 136 16.40 -2.98 -15.34
N PHE A 137 17.13 -2.27 -14.50
CA PHE A 137 16.62 -1.09 -13.79
C PHE A 137 16.61 0.14 -14.71
N MET A 138 17.37 0.12 -15.81
CA MET A 138 17.31 1.16 -16.85
C MET A 138 16.08 1.04 -17.76
N LYS A 139 15.40 -0.11 -17.78
CA LYS A 139 14.14 -0.32 -18.52
C LYS A 139 12.98 -0.34 -17.53
N SER A 140 12.46 0.83 -17.20
CA SER A 140 11.38 1.01 -16.22
C SER A 140 10.00 0.79 -16.84
N THR A 141 9.76 -0.38 -17.41
CA THR A 141 8.40 -0.78 -17.81
C THR A 141 7.55 -0.96 -16.57
N MET A 142 6.36 -0.35 -16.56
CA MET A 142 5.42 -0.38 -15.46
C MET A 142 4.19 -1.22 -15.84
N LEU A 143 3.66 -1.95 -14.86
CA LEU A 143 2.37 -2.63 -14.91
C LEU A 143 1.60 -2.23 -13.66
N ALA A 144 0.31 -1.94 -13.78
CA ALA A 144 -0.56 -1.74 -12.63
C ALA A 144 -1.46 -2.96 -12.47
N ILE A 145 -1.74 -3.33 -11.23
CA ILE A 145 -2.55 -4.49 -10.85
C ILE A 145 -3.54 -4.08 -9.76
N ASP A 146 -4.70 -4.70 -9.79
CA ASP A 146 -5.67 -4.71 -8.70
C ASP A 146 -6.39 -6.06 -8.68
N CYS A 147 -6.88 -6.46 -7.50
CA CYS A 147 -7.54 -7.74 -7.28
C CYS A 147 -8.86 -7.56 -6.51
N GLU A 148 -9.83 -8.39 -6.86
CA GLU A 148 -11.03 -8.59 -6.03
C GLU A 148 -10.87 -9.84 -5.18
N MET A 149 -11.24 -9.74 -3.90
CA MET A 149 -11.12 -10.82 -2.92
C MET A 149 -12.42 -11.07 -2.14
N VAL A 150 -12.70 -12.34 -1.88
CA VAL A 150 -13.84 -12.81 -1.07
C VAL A 150 -13.36 -13.40 0.26
N LEU A 151 -14.25 -13.43 1.26
CA LEU A 151 -13.98 -14.06 2.55
C LEU A 151 -14.35 -15.55 2.51
N CYS A 152 -13.41 -16.42 2.88
CA CYS A 152 -13.63 -17.86 2.99
C CYS A 152 -14.05 -18.24 4.42
N HIS A 153 -14.68 -19.42 4.55
CA HIS A 153 -15.09 -19.95 5.87
C HIS A 153 -13.94 -20.19 6.84
N ASP A 154 -12.72 -20.39 6.33
CA ASP A 154 -11.51 -20.51 7.15
C ASP A 154 -10.95 -19.15 7.64
N GLY A 155 -11.69 -18.07 7.42
CA GLY A 155 -11.31 -16.69 7.78
C GLY A 155 -10.29 -16.06 6.83
N THR A 156 -9.85 -16.77 5.78
CA THR A 156 -8.88 -16.23 4.80
C THR A 156 -9.55 -15.47 3.67
N GLU A 157 -8.85 -14.50 3.11
CA GLU A 157 -9.28 -13.83 1.87
C GLU A 157 -8.74 -14.57 0.65
N ALA A 158 -9.60 -14.85 -0.32
CA ALA A 158 -9.25 -15.55 -1.56
C ALA A 158 -9.50 -14.67 -2.78
N LEU A 159 -8.57 -14.73 -3.73
CA LEU A 159 -8.65 -14.04 -5.02
C LEU A 159 -9.80 -14.58 -5.87
N VAL A 160 -10.62 -13.68 -6.41
CA VAL A 160 -11.72 -14.02 -7.34
C VAL A 160 -11.69 -13.27 -8.66
N ARG A 161 -10.94 -12.16 -8.75
CA ARG A 161 -10.65 -11.48 -10.01
C ARG A 161 -9.31 -10.78 -9.94
N VAL A 162 -8.58 -10.74 -11.04
CA VAL A 162 -7.31 -9.99 -11.16
C VAL A 162 -7.29 -9.23 -12.47
N CYS A 163 -6.91 -7.96 -12.41
CA CYS A 163 -6.77 -7.09 -13.56
C CYS A 163 -5.34 -6.53 -13.62
N VAL A 164 -4.72 -6.51 -14.80
CA VAL A 164 -3.39 -5.93 -15.03
C VAL A 164 -3.41 -5.08 -16.28
N VAL A 165 -2.91 -3.85 -16.19
CA VAL A 165 -2.73 -2.93 -17.33
C VAL A 165 -1.28 -2.50 -17.47
N ASN A 166 -0.86 -2.12 -18.67
CA ASN A 166 0.44 -1.47 -18.89
C ASN A 166 0.35 0.06 -18.76
N ASN A 167 1.47 0.74 -19.04
CA ASN A 167 1.56 2.20 -18.99
C ASN A 167 0.75 2.94 -20.07
N ASN A 168 0.23 2.22 -21.08
CA ASN A 168 -0.70 2.76 -22.07
C ASN A 168 -2.16 2.42 -21.72
N LEU A 169 -2.41 1.89 -20.52
CA LEU A 169 -3.71 1.38 -20.07
C LEU A 169 -4.24 0.19 -20.89
N GLU A 170 -3.37 -0.48 -21.66
CA GLU A 170 -3.76 -1.70 -22.36
C GLU A 170 -3.84 -2.86 -21.37
N VAL A 171 -4.98 -3.57 -21.39
CA VAL A 171 -5.20 -4.77 -20.58
C VAL A 171 -4.20 -5.88 -20.97
N LYS A 172 -3.52 -6.43 -19.95
CA LYS A 172 -2.56 -7.54 -20.06
C LYS A 172 -3.04 -8.81 -19.35
N LEU A 173 -3.98 -8.68 -18.42
CA LEU A 173 -4.66 -9.77 -17.74
C LEU A 173 -6.01 -9.23 -17.21
N ASP A 174 -7.10 -9.93 -17.43
CA ASP A 174 -8.39 -9.71 -16.76
C ASP A 174 -9.05 -11.08 -16.66
N GLU A 175 -8.99 -11.67 -15.46
CA GLU A 175 -9.39 -13.06 -15.26
C GLU A 175 -10.22 -13.18 -13.98
N LEU A 176 -11.34 -13.90 -14.08
CA LEU A 176 -12.03 -14.46 -12.92
C LEU A 176 -11.25 -15.67 -12.42
N VAL A 177 -11.19 -15.83 -11.09
CA VAL A 177 -10.39 -16.85 -10.44
C VAL A 177 -11.28 -17.69 -9.55
N ASN A 178 -11.15 -19.02 -9.69
CA ASN A 178 -11.76 -19.95 -8.78
C ASN A 178 -10.94 -19.97 -7.47
N PRO A 179 -11.55 -19.62 -6.32
CA PRO A 179 -10.83 -19.57 -5.05
C PRO A 179 -10.41 -20.96 -4.55
N LEU A 180 -10.96 -22.05 -5.12
CA LEU A 180 -10.76 -23.44 -4.71
C LEU A 180 -11.02 -23.67 -3.21
N LYS A 181 -11.91 -22.85 -2.64
CA LYS A 181 -12.30 -22.83 -1.23
C LYS A 181 -13.78 -22.50 -1.12
N ALA A 182 -14.39 -22.92 -0.01
CA ALA A 182 -15.74 -22.53 0.34
C ALA A 182 -15.77 -21.04 0.75
N VAL A 183 -16.51 -20.25 -0.03
CA VAL A 183 -16.69 -18.81 0.20
C VAL A 183 -17.79 -18.60 1.24
N ALA A 184 -17.48 -17.88 2.31
CA ALA A 184 -18.43 -17.49 3.34
C ALA A 184 -19.17 -16.20 2.96
N ASP A 185 -18.44 -15.23 2.39
CA ASP A 185 -19.01 -13.95 1.96
C ASP A 185 -18.31 -13.47 0.69
N TYR A 186 -19.10 -13.31 -0.38
CA TYR A 186 -18.66 -12.82 -1.69
C TYR A 186 -18.41 -11.31 -1.70
N ARG A 187 -18.90 -10.58 -0.68
CA ARG A 187 -18.82 -9.13 -0.57
C ARG A 187 -19.33 -8.46 -1.84
N THR A 188 -20.46 -8.93 -2.39
CA THR A 188 -20.96 -8.52 -3.72
C THR A 188 -21.13 -7.01 -3.86
N ASN A 189 -21.47 -6.32 -2.77
CA ASN A 189 -21.54 -4.86 -2.72
C ASN A 189 -20.18 -4.16 -2.90
N ILE A 190 -19.07 -4.87 -2.65
CA ILE A 190 -17.70 -4.39 -2.83
C ILE A 190 -17.11 -4.97 -4.12
N THR A 191 -17.14 -6.28 -4.32
CA THR A 191 -16.48 -6.95 -5.45
C THR A 191 -17.26 -6.87 -6.76
N GLY A 192 -18.56 -6.56 -6.69
CA GLY A 192 -19.48 -6.67 -7.82
C GLY A 192 -19.74 -8.12 -8.27
N LEU A 193 -19.26 -9.13 -7.53
CA LEU A 193 -19.34 -10.55 -7.90
C LEU A 193 -20.28 -11.32 -6.98
N SER A 194 -21.08 -12.20 -7.58
CA SER A 194 -21.97 -13.15 -6.92
C SER A 194 -21.44 -14.58 -7.03
N LYS A 195 -22.07 -15.49 -6.30
CA LYS A 195 -21.83 -16.93 -6.43
C LYS A 195 -22.03 -17.45 -7.85
N ASN A 196 -22.99 -16.89 -8.58
CA ASN A 196 -23.30 -17.32 -9.94
C ASN A 196 -22.20 -16.90 -10.93
N ASP A 197 -21.57 -15.74 -10.71
CA ASP A 197 -20.49 -15.25 -11.57
C ASP A 197 -19.23 -16.13 -11.51
N LEU A 198 -19.00 -16.79 -10.37
CA LEU A 198 -17.90 -17.74 -10.20
C LEU A 198 -18.26 -19.18 -10.60
N LYS A 199 -19.50 -19.45 -11.00
CA LYS A 199 -19.93 -20.80 -11.38
C LYS A 199 -19.26 -21.22 -12.69
N GLY A 200 -18.51 -22.32 -12.65
CA GLY A 200 -17.82 -22.85 -13.82
C GLY A 200 -16.49 -22.16 -14.15
N VAL A 201 -16.05 -21.18 -13.36
CA VAL A 201 -14.71 -20.61 -13.49
C VAL A 201 -13.67 -21.68 -13.15
N THR A 202 -12.74 -21.91 -14.09
CA THR A 202 -11.69 -22.94 -13.97
C THR A 202 -10.30 -22.37 -13.72
N CYS A 203 -10.07 -21.09 -14.06
CA CYS A 203 -8.79 -20.42 -13.83
C CYS A 203 -8.46 -20.41 -12.33
N SER A 204 -7.29 -20.93 -11.98
CA SER A 204 -6.85 -21.04 -10.58
C SER A 204 -5.84 -19.96 -10.23
N LEU A 205 -5.58 -19.78 -8.93
CA LEU A 205 -4.48 -18.95 -8.46
C LEU A 205 -3.13 -19.35 -9.10
N VAL A 206 -2.91 -20.64 -9.38
CA VAL A 206 -1.65 -21.11 -9.98
C VAL A 206 -1.51 -20.63 -11.43
N ASP A 207 -2.62 -20.56 -12.17
CA ASP A 207 -2.64 -20.07 -13.55
C ASP A 207 -2.34 -18.56 -13.59
N VAL A 208 -3.00 -17.79 -12.72
CA VAL A 208 -2.73 -16.37 -12.52
C VAL A 208 -1.26 -16.14 -12.15
N GLN A 209 -0.71 -16.93 -11.23
CA GLN A 209 0.70 -16.84 -10.86
C GLN A 209 1.65 -17.14 -12.03
N LYS A 210 1.29 -18.07 -12.92
CA LYS A 210 2.08 -18.38 -14.12
C LYS A 210 2.08 -17.20 -15.09
N SER A 211 0.90 -16.60 -15.32
CA SER A 211 0.73 -15.41 -16.17
C SER A 211 1.48 -14.21 -15.63
N LEU A 212 1.30 -13.89 -14.34
CA LEU A 212 1.99 -12.77 -13.69
C LEU A 212 3.51 -12.94 -13.66
N LYS A 213 4.02 -14.15 -13.44
CA LYS A 213 5.47 -14.42 -13.50
C LYS A 213 6.05 -14.13 -14.90
N LYS A 214 5.29 -14.41 -15.97
CA LYS A 214 5.67 -14.08 -17.35
C LYS A 214 5.62 -12.56 -17.56
N LEU A 215 4.55 -11.90 -17.10
CA LEU A 215 4.38 -10.44 -17.22
C LEU A 215 5.46 -9.67 -16.47
N LEU A 216 5.76 -10.04 -15.21
CA LEU A 216 6.77 -9.42 -14.36
C LEU A 216 8.21 -9.87 -14.68
N SER A 217 8.38 -10.73 -15.68
CA SER A 217 9.71 -11.12 -16.15
C SER A 217 10.53 -9.89 -16.54
N LYS A 218 11.84 -9.98 -16.32
CA LYS A 218 12.84 -8.91 -16.50
C LYS A 218 12.73 -7.77 -15.48
N GLY A 219 11.97 -7.93 -14.40
CA GLY A 219 11.97 -6.98 -13.29
C GLY A 219 11.15 -5.72 -13.60
N LYS A 220 9.92 -5.85 -14.12
CA LYS A 220 9.04 -4.70 -14.35
C LYS A 220 8.55 -4.12 -13.04
N ILE A 221 8.28 -2.82 -12.99
CA ILE A 221 7.73 -2.20 -11.79
C ILE A 221 6.24 -2.54 -11.71
N LEU A 222 5.78 -3.01 -10.55
CA LEU A 222 4.38 -3.29 -10.29
C LEU A 222 3.75 -2.16 -9.48
N ILE A 223 2.63 -1.62 -9.95
CA ILE A 223 1.91 -0.50 -9.35
C ILE A 223 0.59 -1.02 -8.78
N GLY A 224 0.16 -0.50 -7.65
CA GLY A 224 -1.20 -0.72 -7.13
C GLY A 224 -1.53 0.25 -6.00
N HIS A 225 -2.65 0.02 -5.32
CA HIS A 225 -3.09 0.82 -4.18
C HIS A 225 -3.33 -0.08 -2.96
N SER A 226 -2.59 0.13 -1.86
CA SER A 226 -2.51 -0.86 -0.77
C SER A 226 -2.05 -2.24 -1.26
N LEU A 227 -1.12 -2.23 -2.21
CA LEU A 227 -0.73 -3.35 -3.08
C LEU A 227 -0.24 -4.59 -2.31
N SER A 228 0.17 -4.43 -1.05
CA SER A 228 0.47 -5.55 -0.14
C SER A 228 -0.68 -6.56 -0.01
N LYS A 229 -1.95 -6.11 -0.07
CA LYS A 229 -3.13 -6.97 0.04
C LYS A 229 -3.27 -7.86 -1.18
N ASP A 230 -3.14 -7.29 -2.37
CA ASP A 230 -3.19 -8.02 -3.64
C ASP A 230 -2.07 -9.06 -3.71
N LEU A 231 -0.83 -8.65 -3.38
CA LEU A 231 0.32 -9.55 -3.37
C LEU A 231 0.14 -10.69 -2.36
N HIS A 232 -0.51 -10.44 -1.23
CA HIS A 232 -0.84 -11.48 -0.27
C HIS A 232 -1.87 -12.48 -0.82
N ALA A 233 -2.98 -11.99 -1.40
CA ALA A 233 -4.00 -12.84 -2.04
C ALA A 233 -3.42 -13.66 -3.20
N LEU A 234 -2.52 -13.06 -3.98
CA LEU A 234 -1.80 -13.70 -5.08
C LEU A 234 -0.67 -14.64 -4.61
N LYS A 235 -0.32 -14.61 -3.32
CA LYS A 235 0.85 -15.27 -2.73
C LYS A 235 2.15 -14.94 -3.48
N PHE A 236 2.34 -13.68 -3.86
CA PHE A 236 3.57 -13.17 -4.46
C PHE A 236 4.41 -12.39 -3.46
N ASP A 237 5.71 -12.65 -3.49
CA ASP A 237 6.69 -11.83 -2.78
C ASP A 237 7.54 -11.08 -3.81
N TYR A 238 7.23 -9.79 -3.96
CA TYR A 238 7.82 -8.89 -4.96
C TYR A 238 8.05 -7.49 -4.38
N SER A 239 9.26 -6.97 -4.55
CA SER A 239 9.70 -5.71 -3.91
C SER A 239 9.84 -4.54 -4.86
N ARG A 240 9.87 -4.76 -6.18
CA ARG A 240 9.95 -3.67 -7.17
C ARG A 240 8.56 -3.11 -7.43
N VAL A 241 8.00 -2.51 -6.39
CA VAL A 241 6.61 -2.07 -6.30
C VAL A 241 6.52 -0.55 -6.11
N ILE A 242 5.47 0.05 -6.65
CA ILE A 242 5.02 1.39 -6.32
C ILE A 242 3.64 1.25 -5.69
N ASP A 243 3.51 1.58 -4.42
CA ASP A 243 2.21 1.62 -3.74
C ASP A 243 1.71 3.05 -3.69
N THR A 244 0.62 3.33 -4.41
CA THR A 244 -0.01 4.65 -4.44
C THR A 244 -0.52 5.07 -3.05
N ALA A 245 -0.77 4.15 -2.13
CA ALA A 245 -1.10 4.49 -0.75
C ALA A 245 0.10 5.09 0.02
N TYR A 246 1.34 4.90 -0.45
CA TYR A 246 2.56 5.32 0.25
C TYR A 246 3.31 6.48 -0.43
N ILE A 247 3.20 6.63 -1.76
CA ILE A 247 3.92 7.71 -2.48
C ILE A 247 3.18 9.04 -2.48
N PHE A 248 1.94 9.06 -1.99
CA PHE A 248 1.13 10.25 -1.84
C PHE A 248 0.97 10.57 -0.36
N MET A 249 1.42 11.75 0.03
CA MET A 249 1.30 12.26 1.39
C MET A 249 0.33 13.42 1.39
N TYR A 250 -0.52 13.48 2.40
CA TYR A 250 -1.34 14.65 2.64
C TYR A 250 -0.57 15.69 3.45
N ALA A 251 -0.70 16.97 3.09
CA ALA A 251 0.02 18.06 3.75
C ALA A 251 -0.24 18.13 5.27
N ASN A 252 -1.43 17.73 5.71
CA ASN A 252 -1.92 17.95 7.09
C ASN A 252 -2.30 16.66 7.83
N LEU A 253 -1.85 15.48 7.38
CA LEU A 253 -2.09 14.23 8.09
C LEU A 253 -0.79 13.53 8.47
N PRO A 254 -0.81 12.63 9.48
CA PRO A 254 0.32 11.76 9.75
C PRO A 254 0.79 11.08 8.48
N THR A 255 2.10 10.85 8.35
CA THR A 255 2.66 10.14 7.19
C THR A 255 2.11 8.73 7.03
N THR A 256 1.55 8.15 8.10
CA THR A 256 0.87 6.85 8.11
C THR A 256 -0.57 6.88 7.61
N ALA A 257 -1.16 8.06 7.41
CA ALA A 257 -2.53 8.20 6.93
C ALA A 257 -2.59 7.89 5.44
N SER A 258 -3.12 6.71 5.10
CA SER A 258 -3.34 6.31 3.71
C SER A 258 -4.63 6.93 3.19
N ALA A 259 -4.53 7.68 2.09
CA ALA A 259 -5.67 8.07 1.27
C ALA A 259 -6.37 6.83 0.68
N SER A 260 -7.68 6.91 0.49
CA SER A 260 -8.36 5.95 -0.40
C SER A 260 -7.99 6.23 -1.86
N LEU A 261 -8.04 5.22 -2.71
CA LEU A 261 -7.84 5.38 -4.16
C LEU A 261 -8.77 6.45 -4.73
N ASN A 262 -10.05 6.42 -4.36
CA ASN A 262 -11.04 7.39 -4.84
C ASN A 262 -10.70 8.83 -4.42
N SER A 263 -10.27 9.02 -3.17
CA SER A 263 -9.83 10.33 -2.68
C SER A 263 -8.61 10.84 -3.45
N LEU A 264 -7.62 9.96 -3.74
CA LEU A 264 -6.46 10.33 -4.55
C LEU A 264 -6.87 10.71 -5.98
N CYS A 265 -7.75 9.94 -6.62
CA CYS A 265 -8.23 10.26 -7.96
C CYS A 265 -8.93 11.62 -7.99
N LYS A 266 -9.82 11.91 -7.02
CA LYS A 266 -10.49 13.20 -6.92
C LYS A 266 -9.48 14.35 -6.78
N SER A 267 -8.51 14.21 -5.88
CA SER A 267 -7.53 15.26 -5.60
C SER A 267 -6.48 15.45 -6.70
N VAL A 268 -6.02 14.38 -7.34
CA VAL A 268 -4.88 14.42 -8.28
C VAL A 268 -5.33 14.42 -9.73
N LEU A 269 -6.34 13.62 -10.06
CA LEU A 269 -6.82 13.43 -11.43
C LEU A 269 -8.07 14.26 -11.75
N GLY A 270 -8.73 14.81 -10.72
CA GLY A 270 -9.93 15.63 -10.87
C GLY A 270 -11.22 14.85 -11.13
N TYR A 271 -11.20 13.52 -10.94
CA TYR A 271 -12.38 12.67 -11.12
C TYR A 271 -12.42 11.56 -10.06
N ALA A 272 -13.62 11.07 -9.74
CA ALA A 272 -13.80 9.91 -8.89
C ALA A 272 -13.55 8.61 -9.67
N VAL A 273 -12.86 7.64 -9.08
CA VAL A 273 -12.72 6.30 -9.72
C VAL A 273 -14.04 5.54 -9.71
N ARG A 274 -14.92 5.86 -8.77
CA ARG A 274 -16.26 5.27 -8.61
C ARG A 274 -17.20 6.20 -7.86
N GLU A 275 -18.49 6.07 -8.14
CA GLU A 275 -19.56 6.75 -7.42
C GLU A 275 -19.84 6.10 -6.06
N GLU A 276 -20.57 6.80 -5.19
CA GLU A 276 -20.95 6.25 -3.90
C GLU A 276 -21.88 5.05 -4.07
N GLY A 277 -21.52 3.92 -3.45
CA GLY A 277 -22.27 2.67 -3.56
C GLY A 277 -22.00 1.85 -4.82
N GLU A 278 -21.20 2.35 -5.77
CA GLU A 278 -20.75 1.55 -6.92
C GLU A 278 -19.75 0.47 -6.42
N PRO A 279 -19.93 -0.80 -6.83
CA PRO A 279 -18.95 -1.84 -6.52
C PRO A 279 -17.59 -1.51 -7.16
N HIS A 280 -16.54 -2.05 -6.56
CA HIS A 280 -15.19 -1.97 -7.09
C HIS A 280 -15.09 -2.70 -8.43
N ASN A 281 -14.14 -2.26 -9.23
CA ASN A 281 -13.81 -2.87 -10.49
C ASN A 281 -12.29 -2.86 -10.63
N CYS A 282 -11.67 -4.03 -10.51
CA CYS A 282 -10.21 -4.12 -10.55
C CYS A 282 -9.55 -3.51 -11.81
N LEU A 283 -10.26 -3.45 -12.94
CA LEU A 283 -9.70 -2.84 -14.14
C LEU A 283 -9.64 -1.32 -13.99
N LYS A 284 -10.75 -0.69 -13.61
CA LYS A 284 -10.80 0.76 -13.32
C LYS A 284 -9.79 1.14 -12.23
N ASP A 285 -9.64 0.29 -11.21
CA ASP A 285 -8.76 0.54 -10.08
C ASP A 285 -7.27 0.44 -10.47
N ALA A 286 -6.91 -0.58 -11.27
CA ALA A 286 -5.56 -0.70 -11.82
C ALA A 286 -5.22 0.47 -12.76
N GLU A 287 -6.16 0.90 -13.61
CA GLU A 287 -6.00 2.08 -14.48
C GLU A 287 -5.84 3.36 -13.67
N ALA A 288 -6.65 3.55 -12.63
CA ALA A 288 -6.56 4.68 -11.72
C ALA A 288 -5.20 4.74 -11.01
N ALA A 289 -4.73 3.61 -10.48
CA ALA A 289 -3.41 3.52 -9.85
C ALA A 289 -2.27 3.84 -10.85
N MET A 290 -2.36 3.35 -12.10
CA MET A 290 -1.41 3.72 -13.16
C MET A 290 -1.45 5.22 -13.45
N ASN A 291 -2.63 5.80 -13.62
CA ASN A 291 -2.81 7.22 -13.92
C ASN A 291 -2.28 8.12 -12.79
N LEU A 292 -2.48 7.74 -11.54
CA LEU A 292 -1.90 8.44 -10.39
C LEU A 292 -0.37 8.45 -10.44
N VAL A 293 0.26 7.31 -10.75
CA VAL A 293 1.72 7.24 -10.91
C VAL A 293 2.19 8.08 -12.09
N ILE A 294 1.51 8.03 -13.23
CA ILE A 294 1.81 8.87 -14.39
C ILE A 294 1.71 10.36 -14.04
N ALA A 295 0.66 10.77 -13.31
CA ALA A 295 0.48 12.14 -12.86
C ALA A 295 1.62 12.58 -11.91
N LYS A 296 2.00 11.75 -10.94
CA LYS A 296 3.14 12.00 -10.04
C LYS A 296 4.45 12.13 -10.81
N LEU A 297 4.68 11.30 -11.82
CA LEU A 297 5.88 11.38 -12.67
C LEU A 297 5.92 12.67 -13.52
N LYS A 298 4.76 13.17 -13.97
CA LYS A 298 4.65 14.42 -14.73
C LYS A 298 4.83 15.67 -13.86
N HIS A 299 4.29 15.66 -12.64
CA HIS A 299 4.29 16.82 -11.73
C HIS A 299 5.44 16.83 -10.72
N GLY A 300 6.21 15.75 -10.61
CA GLY A 300 7.32 15.63 -9.68
C GLY A 300 6.95 14.96 -8.35
N PHE A 301 7.96 14.71 -7.53
CA PHE A 301 7.87 13.78 -6.39
C PHE A 301 7.44 14.42 -5.07
N ASN A 302 7.59 15.74 -4.93
CA ASN A 302 7.70 16.36 -3.62
C ASN A 302 6.47 17.16 -3.18
N ASP A 303 5.49 17.39 -4.06
CA ASP A 303 4.32 18.17 -3.69
C ASP A 303 3.39 17.32 -2.82
N PRO A 304 3.15 17.70 -1.55
CA PRO A 304 2.11 17.09 -0.73
C PRO A 304 0.75 17.35 -1.38
N ILE A 305 -0.14 16.37 -1.33
CA ILE A 305 -1.53 16.59 -1.74
C ILE A 305 -2.22 17.40 -0.64
N GLU A 306 -2.84 18.51 -1.02
CA GLU A 306 -3.81 19.15 -0.14
C GLU A 306 -5.09 18.31 -0.11
N ILE A 307 -5.52 17.93 1.09
CA ILE A 307 -6.84 17.35 1.28
C ILE A 307 -7.85 18.44 0.91
N ALA A 308 -8.61 18.25 -0.15
CA ALA A 308 -9.79 19.07 -0.39
C ALA A 308 -10.67 18.98 0.86
N ARG A 309 -11.10 20.12 1.41
CA ARG A 309 -11.97 20.19 2.60
C ARG A 309 -13.25 19.34 2.43
N ASP A 310 -13.64 19.09 1.18
CA ASP A 310 -14.81 18.32 0.76
C ASP A 310 -14.51 16.83 0.44
N SER A 311 -13.38 16.29 0.91
CA SER A 311 -12.95 14.92 0.63
C SER A 311 -13.71 13.83 1.39
N VAL A 312 -14.49 14.20 2.40
CA VAL A 312 -15.37 13.31 3.15
C VAL A 312 -16.78 13.49 2.58
N PRO A 313 -17.42 12.43 2.04
CA PRO A 313 -18.80 12.51 1.55
C PRO A 313 -19.75 13.11 2.60
N GLU A 314 -20.76 13.88 2.19
CA GLU A 314 -21.75 14.43 3.13
C GLU A 314 -22.43 13.32 3.95
N SER A 315 -22.67 12.17 3.34
CA SER A 315 -23.20 10.97 4.02
C SER A 315 -22.25 10.43 5.12
N ASP A 316 -20.94 10.62 4.98
CA ASP A 316 -19.95 10.28 6.00
C ASP A 316 -19.92 11.34 7.11
N MET A 317 -20.24 12.60 6.82
CA MET A 317 -20.29 13.67 7.82
C MET A 317 -21.44 13.51 8.83
N MET A 318 -22.48 12.75 8.46
CA MET A 318 -23.67 12.48 9.29
C MET A 318 -23.56 11.18 10.10
N LYS A 319 -22.36 10.61 10.25
CA LYS A 319 -22.18 9.36 10.99
C LYS A 319 -20.91 9.26 11.81
N LEU A 320 -20.99 8.46 12.88
CA LEU A 320 -19.84 7.97 13.64
C LEU A 320 -19.57 6.51 13.26
N LEU A 321 -18.29 6.12 13.21
CA LEU A 321 -17.91 4.71 13.05
C LEU A 321 -17.62 4.10 14.42
N ALA A 322 -18.43 3.13 14.83
CA ALA A 322 -18.11 2.25 15.94
C ALA A 322 -17.35 1.02 15.41
N HIS A 323 -16.15 0.75 15.95
CA HIS A 323 -15.28 -0.33 15.48
C HIS A 323 -14.60 -1.09 16.62
N LYS A 324 -14.17 -2.32 16.31
CA LYS A 324 -13.72 -3.32 17.29
C LYS A 324 -14.79 -3.65 18.34
N ILE A 325 -16.05 -3.72 17.91
CA ILE A 325 -17.16 -4.06 18.79
C ILE A 325 -17.18 -5.58 18.96
N PRO A 326 -17.14 -6.13 20.18
CA PRO A 326 -17.20 -7.58 20.37
C PRO A 326 -18.50 -8.17 19.82
N VAL A 327 -18.45 -9.31 19.12
CA VAL A 327 -19.63 -9.93 18.48
C VAL A 327 -20.76 -10.30 19.46
N TYR A 328 -20.44 -10.49 20.75
CA TYR A 328 -21.44 -10.75 21.77
C TYR A 328 -22.23 -9.51 22.20
N LEU A 329 -21.77 -8.31 21.84
CA LEU A 329 -22.46 -7.06 22.14
C LEU A 329 -23.39 -6.70 20.97
N PRO A 330 -24.72 -6.68 21.15
CA PRO A 330 -25.65 -6.28 20.12
C PRO A 330 -25.47 -4.81 19.74
N CYS A 331 -25.57 -4.48 18.45
CA CYS A 331 -25.36 -3.11 18.00
C CYS A 331 -26.40 -2.14 18.57
N GLN A 332 -27.64 -2.57 18.80
CA GLN A 332 -28.69 -1.73 19.36
C GLN A 332 -28.34 -1.21 20.76
N GLU A 333 -27.51 -1.93 21.52
CA GLU A 333 -27.04 -1.44 22.83
C GLU A 333 -26.13 -0.20 22.69
N LEU A 334 -25.52 0.03 21.52
CA LEU A 334 -24.69 1.21 21.27
C LEU A 334 -25.52 2.50 21.24
N LEU A 335 -26.80 2.44 20.85
CA LEU A 335 -27.65 3.63 20.81
C LEU A 335 -27.90 4.22 22.20
N LYS A 336 -27.80 3.40 23.26
CA LYS A 336 -27.92 3.86 24.66
C LYS A 336 -26.83 4.85 25.07
N LEU A 337 -25.73 4.93 24.31
CA LEU A 337 -24.60 5.82 24.60
C LEU A 337 -24.81 7.25 24.10
N PHE A 338 -25.84 7.49 23.28
CA PHE A 338 -26.02 8.76 22.61
C PHE A 338 -27.37 9.36 22.96
N SER A 339 -27.37 10.65 23.26
CA SER A 339 -28.58 11.44 23.38
C SER A 339 -29.23 11.63 21.99
N GLY A 340 -30.56 11.75 21.94
CA GLY A 340 -31.31 11.98 20.69
C GLY A 340 -31.88 10.70 20.07
N ASN A 341 -32.08 10.71 18.75
CA ASN A 341 -32.65 9.59 17.98
C ASN A 341 -31.68 9.04 16.91
N PRO A 342 -30.46 8.60 17.28
CA PRO A 342 -29.57 7.99 16.32
C PRO A 342 -30.10 6.64 15.81
N SER A 343 -29.71 6.27 14.61
CA SER A 343 -30.01 4.96 14.01
C SER A 343 -28.73 4.20 13.64
N ILE A 344 -28.84 2.90 13.41
CA ILE A 344 -27.70 2.06 13.02
C ILE A 344 -27.83 1.72 11.55
N ASP A 345 -26.73 1.81 10.82
CA ASP A 345 -26.63 1.25 9.46
C ASP A 345 -26.81 -0.28 9.55
N GLU A 346 -27.94 -0.78 9.07
CA GLU A 346 -28.36 -2.19 9.18
C GLU A 346 -27.43 -3.18 8.44
N LYS A 347 -26.44 -2.69 7.69
CA LYS A 347 -25.44 -3.51 6.96
C LYS A 347 -24.36 -4.11 7.87
N ILE A 348 -24.76 -4.74 8.98
CA ILE A 348 -23.86 -5.27 10.02
C ILE A 348 -23.14 -6.55 9.56
N ASP A 349 -23.82 -7.44 8.84
CA ASP A 349 -23.31 -8.77 8.48
C ASP A 349 -22.05 -8.75 7.60
N SER A 350 -21.88 -7.72 6.78
CA SER A 350 -20.70 -7.55 5.91
C SER A 350 -19.43 -7.06 6.62
N ARG A 351 -19.51 -6.77 7.93
CA ARG A 351 -18.41 -6.10 8.70
C ARG A 351 -17.87 -6.93 9.87
N VAL A 352 -18.32 -8.17 10.04
CA VAL A 352 -17.76 -9.10 11.04
C VAL A 352 -16.36 -9.55 10.60
N ARG A 353 -15.36 -9.38 11.48
CA ARG A 353 -13.97 -9.81 11.30
C ARG A 353 -13.51 -10.56 12.54
N GLY A 354 -13.69 -11.88 12.54
CA GLY A 354 -13.38 -12.72 13.70
C GLY A 354 -14.33 -12.40 14.86
N ASP A 355 -13.78 -12.14 16.05
CA ASP A 355 -14.55 -11.88 17.28
C ASP A 355 -15.08 -10.44 17.39
N TYR A 356 -14.89 -9.62 16.36
CA TYR A 356 -15.31 -8.23 16.35
C TYR A 356 -16.08 -7.86 15.10
N TYR A 357 -16.94 -6.85 15.20
CA TYR A 357 -17.59 -6.20 14.06
C TYR A 357 -17.43 -4.68 14.14
N SER A 358 -17.91 -3.97 13.11
CA SER A 358 -17.97 -2.52 13.06
C SER A 358 -19.29 -2.07 12.46
N THR A 359 -19.83 -0.94 12.89
CA THR A 359 -21.07 -0.37 12.35
C THR A 359 -21.03 1.15 12.34
N CYS A 360 -21.89 1.76 11.53
CA CYS A 360 -22.08 3.21 11.51
C CYS A 360 -23.30 3.60 12.33
N ILE A 361 -23.14 4.62 13.15
CA ILE A 361 -24.22 5.28 13.89
C ILE A 361 -24.56 6.54 13.12
N LEU A 362 -25.79 6.63 12.63
CA LEU A 362 -26.31 7.68 11.76
C LEU A 362 -27.07 8.70 12.60
N PHE A 363 -26.87 9.97 12.26
CA PHE A 363 -27.51 11.13 12.88
C PHE A 363 -28.24 11.96 11.83
N GLY A 364 -29.12 12.86 12.25
CA GLY A 364 -29.92 13.69 11.34
C GLY A 364 -29.09 14.74 10.60
N ASP A 365 -28.06 15.25 11.26
CA ASP A 365 -27.15 16.25 10.72
C ASP A 365 -25.74 16.18 11.34
N ARG A 366 -24.85 17.04 10.87
CA ARG A 366 -23.46 17.11 11.31
C ARG A 366 -23.30 17.64 12.73
N ASP A 367 -24.16 18.54 13.18
CA ASP A 367 -24.04 19.16 14.50
C ASP A 367 -24.43 18.14 15.59
N GLU A 368 -25.42 17.29 15.30
CA GLU A 368 -25.76 16.12 16.12
C GLU A 368 -24.57 15.15 16.25
N VAL A 369 -23.85 14.85 15.15
CA VAL A 369 -22.65 13.99 15.19
C VAL A 369 -21.56 14.56 16.09
N GLU A 370 -21.29 15.86 15.95
CA GLU A 370 -20.22 16.52 16.71
C GLU A 370 -20.55 16.53 18.20
N LYS A 371 -21.78 16.93 18.55
CA LYS A 371 -22.29 16.90 19.91
C LYS A 371 -22.26 15.48 20.50
N ALA A 372 -22.77 14.50 19.76
CA ALA A 372 -22.80 13.10 20.19
C ALA A 372 -21.41 12.54 20.46
N PHE A 373 -20.41 12.89 19.64
CA PHE A 373 -19.03 12.48 19.91
C PHE A 373 -18.43 13.21 21.12
N ASP A 374 -18.68 14.52 21.25
CA ASP A 374 -18.07 15.32 22.31
C ASP A 374 -18.61 14.93 23.70
N GLU A 375 -19.91 14.64 23.80
CA GLU A 375 -20.58 14.15 25.03
C GLU A 375 -20.23 12.68 25.36
N LEU A 376 -19.75 11.90 24.39
CA LEU A 376 -19.44 10.49 24.60
C LEU A 376 -18.28 10.31 25.60
N ASP A 377 -18.52 9.54 26.65
CA ASP A 377 -17.49 9.17 27.61
C ASP A 377 -16.47 8.21 27.00
N GLY A 378 -15.18 8.53 27.18
CA GLY A 378 -14.10 7.67 26.73
C GLY A 378 -12.77 8.39 26.60
N GLN A 379 -11.68 7.62 26.54
CA GLN A 379 -10.35 8.18 26.33
C GLN A 379 -10.21 8.63 24.87
N GLU A 380 -10.08 9.94 24.65
CA GLU A 380 -9.85 10.50 23.33
C GLU A 380 -8.42 10.21 22.84
N THR A 381 -8.33 9.73 21.60
CA THR A 381 -7.09 9.40 20.89
C THR A 381 -7.27 9.70 19.40
N LYS A 382 -6.21 9.47 18.61
CA LYS A 382 -6.30 9.46 17.14
C LYS A 382 -6.12 8.05 16.62
N ASP A 383 -6.83 7.71 15.54
CA ASP A 383 -6.58 6.46 14.81
C ASP A 383 -5.31 6.54 13.95
N SER A 384 -4.97 5.46 13.25
CA SER A 384 -3.79 5.40 12.38
C SER A 384 -3.82 6.38 11.20
N SER A 385 -5.01 6.88 10.85
CA SER A 385 -5.22 7.90 9.82
C SER A 385 -5.25 9.34 10.38
N GLY A 386 -5.17 9.51 11.70
CA GLY A 386 -5.20 10.80 12.37
C GLY A 386 -6.60 11.33 12.71
N ARG A 387 -7.67 10.54 12.49
CA ARG A 387 -9.05 10.91 12.87
C ARG A 387 -9.25 10.75 14.36
N LEU A 388 -10.05 11.64 14.95
CA LEU A 388 -10.40 11.59 16.37
C LEU A 388 -11.27 10.36 16.67
N GLN A 389 -10.92 9.62 17.71
CA GLN A 389 -11.71 8.51 18.23
C GLN A 389 -11.66 8.45 19.76
N LYS A 390 -12.70 7.94 20.38
CA LYS A 390 -12.76 7.67 21.82
C LYS A 390 -12.80 6.17 22.06
N ASN A 391 -12.00 5.67 23.02
CA ASN A 391 -12.16 4.32 23.55
C ASN A 391 -13.30 4.34 24.58
N VAL A 392 -14.36 3.60 24.29
CA VAL A 392 -15.60 3.56 25.07
C VAL A 392 -15.69 2.26 25.83
N LEU A 393 -16.14 2.34 27.09
CA LEU A 393 -16.45 1.19 27.94
C LEU A 393 -17.96 1.16 28.18
N LEU A 394 -18.64 0.15 27.65
CA LEU A 394 -20.07 -0.06 27.87
C LEU A 394 -20.27 -1.20 28.87
N LYS A 395 -20.87 -0.88 30.01
CA LYS A 395 -21.26 -1.87 31.01
C LYS A 395 -22.68 -2.36 30.72
N ARG A 396 -22.83 -3.67 30.59
CA ARG A 396 -24.10 -4.33 30.31
C ARG A 396 -24.84 -4.69 31.60
N ASP A 397 -26.14 -4.92 31.50
CA ASP A 397 -27.01 -5.25 32.63
C ASP A 397 -26.62 -6.55 33.34
N ASN A 398 -25.99 -7.48 32.60
CA ASN A 398 -25.45 -8.73 33.12
C ASN A 398 -24.10 -8.58 33.84
N GLY A 399 -23.55 -7.35 33.93
CA GLY A 399 -22.27 -7.05 34.57
C GLY A 399 -21.05 -7.07 33.65
N ASP A 400 -21.19 -7.54 32.40
CA ASP A 400 -20.09 -7.56 31.44
C ASP A 400 -19.69 -6.14 31.02
N VAL A 401 -18.40 -5.94 30.73
CA VAL A 401 -17.89 -4.68 30.18
C VAL A 401 -17.34 -4.93 28.78
N ALA A 402 -17.90 -4.23 27.80
CA ALA A 402 -17.39 -4.23 26.43
C ALA A 402 -16.53 -2.99 26.19
N SER A 403 -15.36 -3.17 25.57
CA SER A 403 -14.51 -2.08 25.11
C SER A 403 -14.50 -2.03 23.59
N PHE A 404 -14.72 -0.84 23.04
CA PHE A 404 -14.66 -0.59 21.60
C PHE A 404 -14.29 0.87 21.34
N TYR A 405 -14.22 1.27 20.07
CA TYR A 405 -13.89 2.64 19.70
C TYR A 405 -15.01 3.27 18.89
N VAL A 406 -15.28 4.55 19.15
CA VAL A 406 -16.16 5.39 18.33
C VAL A 406 -15.32 6.48 17.70
N ARG A 407 -15.43 6.68 16.39
CA ARG A 407 -14.54 7.53 15.59
C ARG A 407 -15.34 8.54 14.75
N LYS A 408 -14.89 9.79 14.72
CA LYS A 408 -15.37 10.82 13.77
C LYS A 408 -14.96 10.44 12.34
N MET A 409 -15.87 10.57 11.39
CA MET A 409 -15.57 10.30 9.98
C MET A 409 -14.81 11.46 9.32
N ALA A 410 -15.04 12.68 9.78
CA ALA A 410 -14.29 13.86 9.40
C ALA A 410 -12.90 13.92 10.05
N TYR A 411 -11.95 14.56 9.37
CA TYR A 411 -10.72 15.00 10.01
C TYR A 411 -11.01 16.26 10.83
N GLY A 412 -10.51 16.32 12.08
CA GLY A 412 -10.70 17.50 12.92
C GLY A 412 -10.12 18.76 12.26
N ALA A 413 -10.81 19.89 12.39
CA ALA A 413 -10.31 21.17 11.91
C ALA A 413 -9.01 21.52 12.66
N GLN A 414 -7.88 21.59 11.95
CA GLN A 414 -6.71 22.29 12.44
C GLN A 414 -6.77 23.74 11.96
N LEU A 415 -6.48 24.66 12.89
CA LEU A 415 -6.45 26.12 12.74
C LEU A 415 -6.02 26.55 11.32
N ASN A 416 -6.89 27.35 10.70
CA ASN A 416 -6.65 28.00 9.42
C ASN A 416 -5.25 28.64 9.37
N LYS A 417 -4.42 28.20 8.43
CA LYS A 417 -3.52 29.12 7.74
C LYS A 417 -4.28 29.67 6.54
N SER A 418 -5.04 30.74 6.79
CA SER A 418 -5.39 31.68 5.75
C SER A 418 -4.10 32.28 5.21
N GLU A 419 -3.64 31.81 4.05
CA GLU A 419 -2.80 32.52 3.07
C GLU A 419 -2.19 31.49 2.13
N LEU A 420 -2.79 31.33 0.94
CA LEU A 420 -2.15 31.18 -0.36
C LEU A 420 -3.21 30.72 -1.36
N SER A 421 -3.90 31.70 -1.92
CA SER A 421 -4.60 31.57 -3.18
C SER A 421 -3.61 31.15 -4.27
N ASN A 422 -3.95 30.11 -5.04
CA ASN A 422 -4.09 30.19 -6.50
C ASN A 422 -4.57 28.83 -7.03
N LYS A 423 -5.86 28.79 -7.42
CA LYS A 423 -6.46 27.65 -8.14
C LYS A 423 -5.73 27.46 -9.46
N ARG A 424 -5.25 26.24 -9.73
CA ARG A 424 -4.71 25.84 -11.06
C ARG A 424 -5.83 25.90 -12.11
N PRO A 425 -5.56 26.42 -13.31
CA PRO A 425 -6.54 26.37 -14.41
C PRO A 425 -6.62 24.95 -14.98
N PRO A 426 -7.79 24.55 -15.52
CA PRO A 426 -7.98 23.24 -16.15
C PRO A 426 -7.20 23.10 -17.46
N PRO A 427 -6.88 21.87 -17.90
CA PRO A 427 -6.09 21.63 -19.10
C PRO A 427 -6.87 22.00 -20.36
N THR A 428 -6.31 22.91 -21.15
CA THR A 428 -6.79 23.30 -22.48
C THR A 428 -6.57 22.15 -23.47
N LYS A 429 -7.60 21.85 -24.26
CA LYS A 429 -7.49 20.94 -25.42
C LYS A 429 -6.52 21.54 -26.44
N HIS A 430 -5.48 20.79 -26.82
CA HIS A 430 -4.64 21.14 -27.97
C HIS A 430 -5.45 20.99 -29.25
N VAL A 431 -5.64 22.10 -29.96
CA VAL A 431 -6.01 22.13 -31.38
C VAL A 431 -4.78 22.64 -32.13
N GLU A 432 -4.40 21.93 -33.19
CA GLU A 432 -3.26 22.24 -34.06
C GLU A 432 -3.41 23.61 -34.74
N PRO A 433 -2.32 24.36 -34.96
CA PRO A 433 -2.40 25.60 -35.72
C PRO A 433 -2.22 25.34 -37.22
N THR A 434 -3.26 25.62 -37.99
CA THR A 434 -3.17 25.93 -39.43
C THR A 434 -2.72 27.37 -39.62
N LYS A 435 -1.84 27.56 -40.60
CA LYS A 435 -1.32 28.83 -41.11
C LYS A 435 -2.45 29.66 -41.74
N GLU A 436 -2.39 30.99 -41.62
CA GLU A 436 -2.35 31.94 -42.76
C GLU A 436 -2.29 33.40 -42.30
N ASP A 437 -1.92 34.24 -43.27
CA ASP A 437 -1.23 35.51 -43.20
C ASP A 437 -2.07 36.77 -42.83
N ASN A 438 -1.28 37.83 -42.60
CA ASN A 438 -1.48 39.22 -43.00
C ASN A 438 -2.09 40.25 -42.03
N ASP A 439 -1.17 41.15 -41.63
CA ASP A 439 -1.19 42.60 -41.86
C ASP A 439 -2.00 43.49 -40.91
N GLY A 440 -1.39 44.58 -40.44
CA GLY A 440 -2.06 45.55 -39.56
C GLY A 440 -1.18 46.34 -38.60
N ASP A 441 -0.34 47.17 -39.19
CA ASP A 441 0.45 48.31 -38.70
C ASP A 441 -0.01 49.14 -37.45
N LYS A 442 0.99 49.83 -36.86
CA LYS A 442 0.99 51.09 -36.06
C LYS A 442 1.04 51.08 -34.51
N GLN A 443 2.29 51.16 -34.05
CA GLN A 443 2.91 52.28 -33.29
C GLN A 443 2.12 53.04 -32.19
N LYS A 444 2.66 53.04 -30.96
CA LYS A 444 3.15 54.22 -30.20
C LYS A 444 3.79 53.75 -28.87
N LYS A 445 5.12 53.68 -28.74
CA LYS A 445 6.10 54.72 -28.35
C LYS A 445 5.95 55.34 -26.95
N GLN A 446 7.12 55.36 -26.28
CA GLN A 446 7.58 56.17 -25.12
C GLN A 446 7.56 55.45 -23.75
N LYS A 447 8.62 55.46 -22.93
CA LYS A 447 9.88 56.24 -22.96
C LYS A 447 10.87 55.68 -21.90
N THR A 448 12.15 55.60 -22.30
CA THR A 448 13.41 55.98 -21.58
C THR A 448 13.70 55.46 -20.16
N GLY A 449 14.91 55.02 -19.80
CA GLY A 449 16.18 54.99 -20.53
C GLY A 449 17.39 54.52 -19.70
N LYS A 450 18.38 53.96 -20.42
CA LYS A 450 19.85 54.12 -20.35
C LYS A 450 20.57 54.10 -18.98
N LYS A 451 21.39 53.07 -18.76
CA LYS A 451 22.86 52.96 -19.00
C LYS A 451 23.71 53.56 -17.89
N HIS A 452 24.63 52.77 -17.34
CA HIS A 452 26.06 53.10 -17.33
C HIS A 452 26.90 51.81 -17.27
N GLU A 453 27.66 51.61 -18.33
CA GLU A 453 28.75 50.65 -18.45
C GLU A 453 29.85 51.41 -19.18
N LYS A 454 31.07 51.42 -18.64
CA LYS A 454 32.31 51.61 -19.40
C LYS A 454 33.54 51.50 -18.51
N LYS A 455 34.38 50.50 -18.79
CA LYS A 455 35.72 50.67 -19.40
C LYS A 455 36.44 49.32 -19.30
N SER A 456 36.64 48.63 -20.43
CA SER A 456 37.81 48.75 -21.34
C SER A 456 39.02 47.99 -20.78
N LYS A 457 39.78 47.18 -21.51
CA LYS A 457 39.90 46.95 -22.96
C LYS A 457 41.01 45.87 -23.11
N ILE A 458 40.95 45.10 -24.21
CA ILE A 458 42.08 44.68 -25.07
C ILE A 458 43.04 43.61 -24.48
N SER A 459 43.55 42.62 -25.21
CA SER A 459 43.29 41.98 -26.51
C SER A 459 44.38 40.92 -26.74
N MET A 460 44.11 40.00 -27.67
CA MET A 460 45.04 39.27 -28.55
C MET A 460 45.71 37.97 -28.06
N ALA A 461 45.49 36.96 -28.91
CA ALA A 461 46.36 35.87 -29.36
C ALA A 461 46.89 34.91 -28.27
N GLU A 462 46.80 33.59 -28.38
CA GLU A 462 46.55 32.65 -29.49
C GLU A 462 45.61 31.52 -29.05
#